data_AF-A0A2V3IDC2-F1
#
_entry.id   AF-A0A2V3IDC2-F1
#
_cell.length_a   1.000
_cell.length_b   1.000
_cell.length_c   1.000
_cell.angle_alpha   90.00
_cell.angle_beta   90.00
_cell.angle_gamma   90.00
#
_symmetry.space_group_name_H-M   'P 1'
#
loop_
_entity.id
_entity.type
_entity.pdbx_description
1 polymer ?
#
loop_
_entity_poly.entity_id
_entity_poly.type
_entity_poly.pdbx_seq_one_letter_code
_entity_poly.pdbx_strand_id
1 'polypeptide(L)'
;MTSAMKTIVSLFFALAATAFAIQTVDMCPNRCNANRPMSQRECSLAVTRGVCAVESCSPPAYNRTGFICKMPQNSFIIANTNLPQLEFVVEYSWSSTQSDLDTSTRFLDANVGFRCSPDKDYIAFSGDDVSSGGKETITIDVMEAFEEYQLSGSTSVAAFAGWHGSENEGDATLKVFLRKKSDQALISGAVLSSTISPGTQNGCAATAVGTVQIIRAQHHTRFALVEA
;
A
#
# COMPACT_ATOMS: atom_id res chain seq x y z
N MET A 1 -68.76 5.43 17.21
CA MET A 1 -67.33 5.30 17.60
C MET A 1 -66.76 4.11 16.86
N THR A 2 -66.09 4.38 15.74
CA THR A 2 -65.55 3.42 14.78
C THR A 2 -64.18 2.92 15.26
N SER A 3 -64.08 1.63 15.60
CA SER A 3 -62.83 0.98 15.96
C SER A 3 -62.06 0.58 14.70
N ALA A 4 -60.89 1.18 14.50
CA ALA A 4 -60.01 0.95 13.36
C ALA A 4 -59.28 -0.40 13.49
N MET A 5 -59.51 -1.27 12.50
CA MET A 5 -58.82 -2.54 12.29
C MET A 5 -57.41 -2.25 11.75
N LYS A 6 -56.37 -2.43 12.57
CA LYS A 6 -54.97 -2.33 12.16
C LYS A 6 -54.47 -3.68 11.65
N THR A 7 -54.43 -3.83 10.33
CA THR A 7 -53.73 -4.92 9.64
C THR A 7 -52.23 -4.73 9.81
N ILE A 8 -51.58 -5.60 10.59
CA ILE A 8 -50.11 -5.69 10.66
C ILE A 8 -49.68 -6.55 9.47
N VAL A 9 -49.12 -5.90 8.44
CA VAL A 9 -48.42 -6.59 7.35
C VAL A 9 -46.99 -6.86 7.84
N SER A 10 -46.73 -8.09 8.27
CA SER A 10 -45.37 -8.57 8.55
C SER A 10 -44.62 -8.75 7.23
N LEU A 11 -43.75 -7.81 6.90
CA LEU A 11 -42.81 -7.94 5.78
C LEU A 11 -41.59 -8.75 6.24
N PHE A 12 -41.50 -10.00 5.81
CA PHE A 12 -40.29 -10.81 5.92
C PHE A 12 -39.29 -10.33 4.86
N PHE A 13 -38.30 -9.53 5.26
CA PHE A 13 -37.10 -9.30 4.45
C PHE A 13 -36.11 -10.45 4.72
N ALA A 14 -36.15 -11.47 3.87
CA ALA A 14 -35.02 -12.40 3.75
C ALA A 14 -33.89 -11.66 3.02
N LEU A 15 -32.93 -11.10 3.77
CA LEU A 15 -31.63 -10.75 3.20
C LEU A 15 -30.96 -12.06 2.79
N ALA A 16 -31.08 -12.42 1.51
CA ALA A 16 -30.15 -13.33 0.89
C ALA A 16 -28.79 -12.62 0.87
N ALA A 17 -27.99 -12.84 1.90
CA ALA A 17 -26.57 -12.58 1.86
C ALA A 17 -25.99 -13.53 0.80
N THR A 18 -25.96 -13.07 -0.45
CA THR A 18 -25.04 -13.63 -1.43
C THR A 18 -23.65 -13.31 -0.92
N ALA A 19 -23.11 -14.22 -0.10
CA ALA A 19 -21.69 -14.33 0.11
C ALA A 19 -21.10 -14.56 -1.28
N PHE A 20 -20.72 -13.50 -1.96
CA PHE A 20 -19.70 -13.60 -2.99
C PHE A 20 -18.51 -14.20 -2.25
N ALA A 21 -18.32 -15.50 -2.41
CA ALA A 21 -17.04 -16.12 -2.16
C ALA A 21 -16.08 -15.40 -3.10
N ILE A 22 -15.50 -14.30 -2.62
CA ILE A 22 -14.30 -13.71 -3.20
C ILE A 22 -13.33 -14.88 -3.12
N GLN A 23 -13.17 -15.59 -4.24
CA GLN A 23 -12.12 -16.57 -4.36
C GLN A 23 -10.84 -15.79 -4.14
N THR A 24 -10.34 -15.79 -2.91
CA THR A 24 -9.01 -15.31 -2.58
C THR A 24 -8.08 -16.32 -3.25
N VAL A 25 -7.79 -16.10 -4.52
CA VAL A 25 -6.89 -16.96 -5.27
C VAL A 25 -5.49 -16.64 -4.81
N ASP A 26 -4.73 -17.67 -4.51
CA ASP A 26 -3.39 -17.54 -3.99
C ASP A 26 -2.45 -16.79 -4.96
N MET A 27 -1.71 -15.83 -4.41
CA MET A 27 -0.56 -15.22 -5.06
C MET A 27 0.56 -16.24 -5.08
N CYS A 28 0.82 -16.88 -6.21
CA CYS A 28 2.01 -17.72 -6.36
C CYS A 28 3.23 -16.81 -6.64
N PRO A 29 4.17 -16.58 -5.71
CA PRO A 29 5.32 -15.69 -5.93
C PRO A 29 6.19 -16.20 -7.10
N ASN A 30 6.24 -17.53 -7.26
CA ASN A 30 6.95 -18.20 -8.33
C ASN A 30 6.38 -17.94 -9.73
N ARG A 31 5.15 -17.42 -9.85
CA ARG A 31 4.53 -17.11 -11.16
C ARG A 31 4.96 -15.75 -11.70
N CYS A 32 5.21 -14.76 -10.84
CA CYS A 32 5.78 -13.47 -11.27
C CYS A 32 7.30 -13.53 -11.49
N ASN A 33 7.96 -14.59 -11.03
CA ASN A 33 9.40 -14.81 -11.25
C ASN A 33 9.67 -16.00 -12.18
N ALA A 34 8.66 -16.48 -12.89
CA ALA A 34 8.84 -17.55 -13.84
C ALA A 34 9.52 -16.97 -15.09
N ASN A 35 10.84 -17.14 -15.20
CA ASN A 35 11.62 -16.88 -16.42
C ASN A 35 11.24 -17.88 -17.55
N ARG A 36 9.94 -18.17 -17.72
CA ARG A 36 9.39 -19.07 -18.73
C ARG A 36 8.15 -18.41 -19.37
N PRO A 37 7.94 -18.60 -20.68
CA PRO A 37 6.68 -18.20 -21.33
C PRO A 37 5.49 -18.96 -20.73
N MET A 38 4.41 -18.24 -20.44
CA MET A 38 3.10 -18.74 -20.01
C MET A 38 2.05 -18.52 -21.10
N SER A 39 1.00 -19.34 -21.07
CA SER A 39 -0.11 -19.21 -22.02
C SER A 39 -0.96 -17.96 -21.76
N GLN A 40 -1.66 -17.47 -22.79
CA GLN A 40 -2.61 -16.36 -22.65
C GLN A 40 -3.64 -16.61 -21.54
N ARG A 41 -4.10 -17.86 -21.40
CA ARG A 41 -5.07 -18.26 -20.37
C ARG A 41 -4.50 -18.15 -18.96
N GLU A 42 -3.23 -18.49 -18.75
CA GLU A 42 -2.58 -18.36 -17.44
C GLU A 42 -2.36 -16.89 -17.05
N CYS A 43 -2.02 -16.06 -18.03
CA CYS A 43 -1.77 -14.62 -17.84
C CYS A 43 -3.04 -13.76 -17.87
N SER A 44 -4.16 -14.27 -18.38
CA SER A 44 -5.44 -13.56 -18.38
C SER A 44 -6.25 -13.75 -17.09
N LEU A 45 -5.81 -14.65 -16.19
CA LEU A 45 -6.40 -14.76 -14.86
C LEU A 45 -6.26 -13.41 -14.14
N ALA A 46 -7.40 -12.85 -13.71
CA ALA A 46 -7.48 -11.53 -13.08
C ALA A 46 -6.48 -11.38 -11.92
N VAL A 47 -6.26 -12.46 -11.18
CA VAL A 47 -5.34 -12.53 -10.04
C VAL A 47 -3.89 -12.37 -10.48
N THR A 48 -3.49 -13.07 -11.54
CA THR A 48 -2.14 -12.93 -12.12
C THR A 48 -1.91 -11.51 -12.62
N ARG A 49 -2.90 -10.86 -13.23
CA ARG A 49 -2.80 -9.46 -13.69
C ARG A 49 -2.83 -8.43 -12.57
N GLY A 50 -3.53 -8.73 -11.48
CA GLY A 50 -3.52 -7.88 -10.28
C GLY A 50 -2.16 -7.90 -9.59
N VAL A 51 -1.45 -9.02 -9.66
CA VAL A 51 -0.24 -9.30 -8.84
C VAL A 51 1.06 -9.22 -9.63
N CYS A 52 1.07 -9.55 -10.91
CA CYS A 52 2.25 -9.49 -11.75
C CYS A 52 2.10 -8.41 -12.82
N ALA A 53 3.21 -7.82 -13.26
CA ALA A 53 3.28 -7.15 -14.55
C ALA A 53 3.20 -8.23 -15.65
N VAL A 54 2.35 -8.03 -16.65
CA VAL A 54 2.20 -8.98 -17.77
C VAL A 54 2.73 -8.34 -19.03
N GLU A 55 3.78 -8.93 -19.60
CA GLU A 55 4.38 -8.48 -20.85
C GLU A 55 4.13 -9.52 -21.96
N SER A 56 3.74 -9.07 -23.15
CA SER A 56 3.66 -9.94 -24.33
C SER A 56 5.04 -10.34 -24.79
N CYS A 57 5.27 -11.64 -25.01
CA CYS A 57 6.50 -12.11 -25.65
C CYS A 57 6.26 -12.22 -27.15
N SER A 58 6.68 -11.20 -27.91
CA SER A 58 6.93 -11.35 -29.34
C SER A 58 8.39 -11.81 -29.51
N PRO A 59 8.67 -12.77 -30.42
CA PRO A 59 9.89 -13.58 -30.32
C PRO A 59 11.15 -12.76 -30.66
N PRO A 60 12.27 -13.06 -29.99
CA PRO A 60 13.49 -13.33 -30.73
C PRO A 60 14.04 -14.71 -30.32
N ALA A 61 14.07 -15.62 -31.28
CA ALA A 61 14.56 -17.01 -31.18
C ALA A 61 13.71 -17.98 -30.33
N TYR A 62 13.28 -19.08 -30.95
CA TYR A 62 12.50 -20.21 -30.40
C TYR A 62 10.98 -20.03 -30.31
N ASN A 63 10.27 -20.29 -31.42
CA ASN A 63 8.96 -20.97 -31.60
C ASN A 63 7.90 -21.05 -30.47
N ARG A 64 7.87 -20.16 -29.48
CA ARG A 64 6.85 -20.13 -28.43
C ARG A 64 6.24 -18.74 -28.35
N THR A 65 5.01 -18.61 -28.84
CA THR A 65 4.13 -17.47 -28.57
C THR A 65 3.61 -17.58 -27.13
N GLY A 66 3.67 -16.49 -26.36
CA GLY A 66 3.25 -16.50 -24.96
C GLY A 66 3.39 -15.14 -24.26
N PHE A 67 3.15 -15.13 -22.96
CA PHE A 67 3.32 -13.97 -22.08
C PHE A 67 4.32 -14.31 -20.98
N ILE A 68 5.11 -13.35 -20.53
CA ILE A 68 5.89 -13.48 -19.30
C ILE A 68 5.21 -12.62 -18.24
N CYS A 69 4.93 -13.22 -17.09
CA CYS A 69 4.57 -12.45 -15.91
C CYS A 69 5.86 -12.15 -15.14
N LYS A 70 6.07 -10.87 -14.86
CA LYS A 70 7.18 -10.37 -14.07
C LYS A 70 6.65 -9.77 -12.77
N MET A 71 7.48 -9.73 -11.74
CA MET A 71 7.25 -8.81 -10.64
C MET A 71 7.24 -7.39 -11.21
N PRO A 72 6.21 -6.56 -10.91
CA PRO A 72 6.27 -5.15 -11.27
C PRO A 72 7.55 -4.52 -10.74
N GLN A 73 8.07 -3.54 -11.48
CA GLN A 73 9.16 -2.72 -10.95
C GLN A 73 8.76 -2.08 -9.62
N ASN A 74 9.75 -1.85 -8.76
CA ASN A 74 9.55 -1.23 -7.46
C ASN A 74 8.49 -1.95 -6.61
N SER A 75 8.57 -3.28 -6.53
CA SER A 75 7.66 -4.10 -5.73
C SER A 75 8.35 -5.28 -5.05
N PHE A 76 7.77 -5.74 -3.93
CA PHE A 76 8.18 -6.96 -3.24
C PHE A 76 6.95 -7.75 -2.75
N ILE A 77 7.15 -9.03 -2.40
CA ILE A 77 6.12 -9.92 -1.86
C ILE A 77 6.59 -10.50 -0.53
N ILE A 78 5.67 -10.62 0.43
CA ILE A 78 5.88 -11.29 1.71
C ILE A 78 4.77 -12.33 1.97
N ALA A 79 5.10 -13.39 2.70
CA ALA A 79 4.11 -14.36 3.17
C ALA A 79 3.22 -13.75 4.26
N ASN A 80 1.91 -14.00 4.19
CA ASN A 80 0.93 -13.48 5.14
C ASN A 80 1.19 -13.98 6.57
N THR A 81 1.79 -15.17 6.73
CA THR A 81 2.17 -15.73 8.03
C THR A 81 3.19 -14.87 8.79
N ASN A 82 3.95 -14.03 8.08
CA ASN A 82 4.94 -13.16 8.71
C ASN A 82 4.34 -11.82 9.14
N LEU A 83 3.25 -11.36 8.50
CA LEU A 83 2.68 -10.02 8.71
C LEU A 83 2.41 -9.65 10.17
N PRO A 84 1.91 -10.54 11.06
CA PRO A 84 1.68 -10.17 12.46
C PRO A 84 2.95 -9.71 13.21
N GLN A 85 4.13 -10.13 12.76
CA GLN A 85 5.42 -9.80 13.37
C GLN A 85 6.11 -8.60 12.72
N LEU A 86 5.52 -8.05 11.65
CA LEU A 86 6.13 -7.01 10.82
C LEU A 86 5.29 -5.73 10.85
N GLU A 87 5.98 -4.60 10.75
CA GLU A 87 5.35 -3.31 10.51
C GLU A 87 5.85 -2.75 9.17
N PHE A 88 4.98 -2.01 8.50
CA PHE A 88 5.29 -1.29 7.28
C PHE A 88 5.67 0.14 7.63
N VAL A 89 6.79 0.63 7.09
CA VAL A 89 7.32 1.95 7.39
C VAL A 89 7.37 2.77 6.12
N VAL A 90 6.85 3.99 6.20
CA VAL A 90 7.04 5.05 5.22
C VAL A 90 8.01 6.05 5.84
N GLU A 91 9.19 6.20 5.24
CA GLU A 91 10.24 7.11 5.70
C GLU A 91 10.44 8.19 4.63
N TYR A 92 10.42 9.42 5.09
CA TYR A 92 10.80 10.60 4.32
C TYR A 92 12.14 11.08 4.86
N SER A 93 13.05 11.42 3.97
CA SER A 93 14.36 11.96 4.36
C SER A 93 14.84 12.95 3.33
N TRP A 94 15.70 13.87 3.76
CA TRP A 94 16.21 14.93 2.89
C TRP A 94 17.71 15.15 3.08
N SER A 95 18.30 15.95 2.20
CA SER A 95 19.72 16.23 2.22
C SER A 95 20.09 17.19 3.35
N SER A 96 21.36 17.17 3.76
CA SER A 96 21.89 18.00 4.86
C SER A 96 21.85 19.51 4.61
N THR A 97 21.49 19.97 3.41
CA THR A 97 21.36 21.39 3.07
C THR A 97 19.91 21.88 3.11
N GLN A 98 18.95 20.97 3.25
CA GLN A 98 17.51 21.24 3.32
C GLN A 98 17.05 20.98 4.76
N SER A 99 15.97 21.61 5.21
CA SER A 99 15.39 21.39 6.54
C SER A 99 13.87 21.44 6.47
N ASP A 100 13.22 20.85 7.47
CA ASP A 100 11.80 21.11 7.75
C ASP A 100 10.89 20.67 6.60
N LEU A 101 10.94 19.36 6.31
CA LEU A 101 10.00 18.72 5.40
C LEU A 101 8.83 18.19 6.21
N ASP A 102 7.73 18.91 6.18
CA ASP A 102 6.48 18.45 6.77
C ASP A 102 5.88 17.30 5.93
N THR A 103 5.61 16.15 6.54
CA THR A 103 5.04 14.99 5.84
C THR A 103 3.61 14.67 6.26
N SER A 104 2.89 13.96 5.39
CA SER A 104 1.61 13.35 5.70
C SER A 104 1.44 12.04 4.96
N THR A 105 0.91 11.03 5.65
CA THR A 105 0.58 9.74 5.08
C THR A 105 -0.86 9.38 5.40
N ARG A 106 -1.61 9.04 4.36
CA ARG A 106 -2.99 8.58 4.47
C ARG A 106 -3.09 7.09 4.20
N PHE A 107 -3.72 6.37 5.11
CA PHE A 107 -3.99 4.94 4.95
C PHE A 107 -5.34 4.56 5.55
N LEU A 108 -6.19 3.93 4.72
CA LEU A 108 -7.60 3.67 5.04
C LEU A 108 -8.31 4.97 5.48
N ASP A 109 -8.86 5.00 6.69
CA ASP A 109 -9.52 6.18 7.27
C ASP A 109 -8.63 6.99 8.22
N ALA A 110 -7.33 6.69 8.28
CA ALA A 110 -6.34 7.44 9.05
C ALA A 110 -5.57 8.42 8.19
N ASN A 111 -5.16 9.53 8.81
CA ASN A 111 -4.20 10.47 8.26
C ASN A 111 -3.27 10.99 9.36
N VAL A 112 -1.98 10.69 9.25
CA VAL A 112 -0.96 11.09 10.23
C VAL A 112 0.16 11.87 9.56
N GLY A 113 0.89 12.66 10.35
CA GLY A 113 1.94 13.55 9.88
C GLY A 113 1.94 14.87 10.64
N PHE A 114 2.77 15.83 10.23
CA PHE A 114 2.82 17.14 10.88
C PHE A 114 1.44 17.81 10.87
N ARG A 115 0.90 18.09 12.07
CA ARG A 115 -0.42 18.71 12.28
C ARG A 115 -1.59 18.02 11.56
N CYS A 116 -1.46 16.73 11.23
CA CYS A 116 -2.55 15.91 10.70
C CYS A 116 -3.27 15.18 11.86
N SER A 117 -4.59 14.98 11.75
CA SER A 117 -5.40 14.11 12.63
C SER A 117 -6.53 13.50 11.80
N PRO A 118 -6.97 12.24 12.03
CA PRO A 118 -6.98 11.52 13.29
C PRO A 118 -5.98 10.35 13.41
N ASP A 119 -5.50 10.13 14.64
CA ASP A 119 -4.77 8.93 15.06
C ASP A 119 -5.68 7.70 15.02
N LYS A 120 -5.13 6.59 14.51
CA LYS A 120 -5.69 5.23 14.63
C LYS A 120 -4.61 4.35 15.23
N ASP A 121 -4.99 3.34 16.00
CA ASP A 121 -4.04 2.51 16.74
C ASP A 121 -3.04 1.77 15.81
N TYR A 122 -3.46 1.46 14.58
CA TYR A 122 -2.62 0.80 13.58
C TYR A 122 -1.62 1.71 12.85
N ILE A 123 -1.60 3.03 13.08
CA ILE A 123 -0.69 3.96 12.38
C ILE A 123 -0.15 5.03 13.33
N ALA A 124 1.15 5.27 13.26
CA ALA A 124 1.81 6.26 14.11
C ALA A 124 2.85 7.08 13.34
N PHE A 125 3.06 8.31 13.80
CA PHE A 125 4.04 9.25 13.26
C PHE A 125 5.17 9.46 14.28
N SER A 126 6.43 9.49 13.83
CA SER A 126 7.57 9.68 14.73
C SER A 126 7.67 11.07 15.35
N GLY A 127 6.92 12.03 14.83
CA GLY A 127 7.05 13.44 15.15
C GLY A 127 7.76 14.21 14.04
N ASP A 128 7.63 15.52 14.15
CA ASP A 128 8.15 16.52 13.24
C ASP A 128 9.66 16.71 13.42
N ASP A 129 10.42 16.57 12.34
CA ASP A 129 11.87 16.78 12.32
C ASP A 129 12.22 18.02 11.50
N VAL A 130 12.47 19.12 12.20
CA VAL A 130 12.83 20.42 11.60
C VAL A 130 14.33 20.53 11.27
N SER A 131 15.14 19.49 11.50
CA SER A 131 16.59 19.56 11.38
C SER A 131 17.08 19.46 9.93
N SER A 132 18.30 19.96 9.68
CA SER A 132 18.92 19.83 8.37
C SER A 132 19.36 18.39 8.09
N GLY A 133 18.93 17.82 6.96
CA GLY A 133 19.14 16.40 6.63
C GLY A 133 18.40 15.43 7.55
N GLY A 134 17.31 15.89 8.14
CA GLY A 134 16.45 15.12 9.02
C GLY A 134 15.64 14.04 8.30
N LYS A 135 14.78 13.40 9.08
CA LYS A 135 13.88 12.36 8.61
C LYS A 135 12.60 12.28 9.42
N GLU A 136 11.54 11.88 8.75
CA GLU A 136 10.25 11.60 9.35
C GLU A 136 9.78 10.20 8.98
N THR A 137 9.18 9.49 9.95
CA THR A 137 8.72 8.12 9.74
C THR A 137 7.28 7.95 10.17
N ILE A 138 6.53 7.22 9.34
CA ILE A 138 5.18 6.76 9.62
C ILE A 138 5.22 5.24 9.65
N THR A 139 4.77 4.64 10.76
CA THR A 139 4.69 3.19 10.95
C THR A 139 3.24 2.73 10.83
N ILE A 140 3.00 1.65 10.11
CA ILE A 140 1.68 1.08 9.85
C ILE A 140 1.69 -0.41 10.22
N ASP A 141 0.83 -0.81 11.16
CA ASP A 141 0.50 -2.21 11.41
C ASP A 141 -0.51 -2.69 10.34
N VAL A 142 0.04 -3.19 9.24
CA VAL A 142 -0.76 -3.63 8.09
C VAL A 142 -1.69 -4.79 8.47
N MET A 143 -1.29 -5.66 9.41
CA MET A 143 -2.13 -6.78 9.80
C MET A 143 -3.34 -6.31 10.61
N GLU A 144 -3.09 -5.51 11.66
CA GLU A 144 -4.13 -4.93 12.50
C GLU A 144 -5.11 -4.10 11.67
N ALA A 145 -4.61 -3.22 10.79
CA ALA A 145 -5.44 -2.43 9.89
C ALA A 145 -6.33 -3.29 8.98
N PHE A 146 -5.86 -4.44 8.50
CA PHE A 146 -6.70 -5.34 7.71
C PHE A 146 -7.73 -6.09 8.56
N GLU A 147 -7.38 -6.45 9.79
CA GLU A 147 -8.28 -7.15 10.71
C GLU A 147 -9.41 -6.25 11.23
N GLU A 148 -9.12 -4.99 11.53
CA GLU A 148 -10.11 -4.00 11.96
C GLU A 148 -11.18 -3.69 10.90
N TYR A 149 -10.86 -3.89 9.61
CA TYR A 149 -11.77 -3.62 8.49
C TYR A 149 -12.11 -4.84 7.63
N GLN A 150 -11.67 -6.05 8.03
CA GLN A 150 -11.92 -7.37 7.41
C GLN A 150 -11.96 -7.43 5.87
N LEU A 151 -11.09 -6.66 5.20
CA LEU A 151 -11.03 -6.58 3.75
C LEU A 151 -10.33 -7.79 3.11
N SER A 152 -10.84 -8.22 1.95
CA SER A 152 -10.10 -9.00 0.96
C SER A 152 -9.94 -8.15 -0.30
N GLY A 153 -8.70 -7.85 -0.71
CA GLY A 153 -8.45 -7.05 -1.90
C GLY A 153 -7.20 -6.18 -1.85
N SER A 154 -7.31 -5.01 -2.48
CA SER A 154 -6.23 -4.03 -2.61
C SER A 154 -6.55 -2.74 -1.86
N THR A 155 -5.54 -2.11 -1.30
CA THR A 155 -5.60 -0.79 -0.65
C THR A 155 -4.37 0.04 -1.02
N SER A 156 -4.41 1.34 -0.75
CA SER A 156 -3.34 2.27 -1.07
C SER A 156 -2.93 3.07 0.16
N VAL A 157 -1.63 3.26 0.33
CA VAL A 157 -1.04 4.25 1.23
C VAL A 157 -0.67 5.46 0.38
N ALA A 158 -1.30 6.61 0.60
CA ALA A 158 -0.98 7.83 -0.12
C ALA A 158 0.03 8.66 0.67
N ALA A 159 1.11 9.06 0.01
CA ALA A 159 2.20 9.84 0.59
C ALA A 159 2.12 11.29 0.09
N PHE A 160 2.17 12.22 1.03
CA PHE A 160 2.21 13.66 0.79
C PHE A 160 3.41 14.28 1.50
N ALA A 161 3.98 15.33 0.93
CA ALA A 161 5.10 16.06 1.53
C ALA A 161 5.15 17.50 1.05
N GLY A 162 5.72 18.39 1.86
CA GLY A 162 6.04 19.74 1.42
C GLY A 162 6.96 20.46 2.39
N TRP A 163 7.73 21.39 1.85
CA TRP A 163 8.70 22.18 2.58
C TRP A 163 8.04 23.27 3.41
N HIS A 164 8.45 23.38 4.67
CA HIS A 164 8.08 24.47 5.54
C HIS A 164 9.24 25.47 5.68
N GLY A 165 9.12 26.65 5.05
CA GLY A 165 10.05 27.76 5.27
C GLY A 165 11.52 27.50 4.92
N SER A 166 11.85 26.41 4.20
CA SER A 166 13.21 26.09 3.81
C SER A 166 13.71 27.05 2.73
N GLU A 167 14.86 27.69 2.94
CA GLU A 167 15.51 28.54 1.92
C GLU A 167 16.13 27.70 0.79
N ASN A 168 16.35 26.41 1.03
CA ASN A 168 16.90 25.44 0.08
C ASN A 168 15.88 24.30 -0.09
N GLU A 169 14.78 24.54 -0.78
CA GLU A 169 13.84 23.49 -1.18
C GLU A 169 14.44 22.62 -2.29
N GLY A 170 13.95 21.39 -2.43
CA GLY A 170 14.36 20.50 -3.52
C GLY A 170 13.79 19.09 -3.36
N ASP A 171 14.42 18.14 -4.04
CA ASP A 171 14.01 16.74 -3.94
C ASP A 171 14.24 16.17 -2.54
N ALA A 172 13.42 15.19 -2.18
CA ALA A 172 13.56 14.37 -0.98
C ALA A 172 13.55 12.88 -1.37
N THR A 173 13.84 11.99 -0.43
CA THR A 173 13.75 10.54 -0.64
C THR A 173 12.56 9.98 0.11
N LEU A 174 11.69 9.27 -0.60
CA LEU A 174 10.65 8.44 -0.04
C LEU A 174 11.11 6.99 -0.05
N LYS A 175 11.19 6.38 1.12
CA LYS A 175 11.55 4.98 1.29
C LYS A 175 10.42 4.24 1.99
N VAL A 176 10.04 3.10 1.44
CA VAL A 176 9.03 2.25 2.07
C VAL A 176 9.56 0.84 2.27
N PHE A 177 9.37 0.29 3.46
CA PHE A 177 9.98 -0.99 3.82
C PHE A 177 9.24 -1.75 4.90
N LEU A 178 9.54 -3.04 5.02
CA LEU A 178 9.13 -3.86 6.15
C LEU A 178 10.27 -4.02 7.16
N ARG A 179 9.93 -3.96 8.44
CA ARG A 179 10.83 -4.33 9.54
C ARG A 179 10.11 -5.18 10.57
N LYS A 180 10.85 -5.92 11.39
CA LYS A 180 10.29 -6.67 12.52
C LYS A 180 9.89 -5.72 13.64
N LYS A 181 8.74 -5.96 14.27
CA LYS A 181 8.29 -5.19 15.43
C LYS A 181 9.20 -5.37 16.66
N SER A 182 9.81 -6.56 16.79
CA SER A 182 10.55 -6.95 18.01
C SER A 182 11.90 -6.25 18.19
N ASP A 183 12.66 -6.09 17.10
CA ASP A 183 14.04 -5.60 17.11
C ASP A 183 14.26 -4.49 16.07
N GLN A 184 13.19 -4.05 15.39
CA GLN A 184 13.22 -3.08 14.31
C GLN A 184 14.14 -3.47 13.14
N ALA A 185 14.53 -4.75 13.03
CA ALA A 185 15.40 -5.21 11.96
C ALA A 185 14.67 -5.19 10.63
N LEU A 186 15.30 -4.57 9.63
CA LEU A 186 14.84 -4.51 8.26
C LEU A 186 14.69 -5.92 7.66
N ILE A 187 13.58 -6.16 6.94
CA ILE A 187 13.41 -7.38 6.17
C ILE A 187 14.19 -7.26 4.87
N SER A 188 15.16 -8.17 4.68
CA SER A 188 15.99 -8.20 3.47
C SER A 188 15.13 -8.34 2.21
N GLY A 189 15.38 -7.48 1.21
CA GLY A 189 14.64 -7.47 -0.05
C GLY A 189 13.25 -6.82 0.01
N ALA A 190 12.80 -6.35 1.18
CA ALA A 190 11.50 -5.69 1.35
C ALA A 190 11.67 -4.17 1.54
N VAL A 191 12.38 -3.54 0.61
CA VAL A 191 12.64 -2.09 0.58
C VAL A 191 12.40 -1.56 -0.82
N LEU A 192 11.65 -0.48 -0.90
CA LEU A 192 11.42 0.32 -2.09
C LEU A 192 11.86 1.75 -1.79
N SER A 193 12.39 2.45 -2.79
CA SER A 193 12.89 3.82 -2.63
C SER A 193 12.64 4.60 -3.90
N SER A 194 12.34 5.88 -3.75
CA SER A 194 12.11 6.81 -4.84
C SER A 194 12.57 8.21 -4.45
N THR A 195 12.99 8.99 -5.44
CA THR A 195 13.18 10.43 -5.30
C THR A 195 11.83 11.11 -5.51
N ILE A 196 11.43 11.97 -4.59
CA ILE A 196 10.18 12.72 -4.63
C ILE A 196 10.47 14.21 -4.78
N SER A 197 9.52 14.94 -5.37
CA SER A 197 9.57 16.39 -5.48
C SER A 197 8.44 17.02 -4.65
N PRO A 198 8.68 17.34 -3.37
CA PRO A 198 7.70 18.00 -2.50
C PRO A 198 7.35 19.41 -2.99
N GLY A 199 6.15 19.88 -2.65
CA GLY A 199 5.76 21.28 -2.83
C GLY A 199 6.13 22.14 -1.61
N THR A 200 5.54 23.32 -1.49
CA THR A 200 5.65 24.17 -0.27
C THR A 200 4.38 24.04 0.58
N GLN A 201 4.50 24.11 1.92
CA GLN A 201 3.35 24.04 2.83
C GLN A 201 3.56 24.72 4.21
N ASN A 202 2.47 24.84 4.98
CA ASN A 202 2.45 25.46 6.32
C ASN A 202 1.59 24.67 7.34
N GLY A 203 1.40 23.37 7.12
CA GLY A 203 0.48 22.53 7.89
C GLY A 203 0.53 21.09 7.40
N CYS A 204 -0.59 20.36 7.54
CA CYS A 204 -0.64 18.96 7.07
C CYS A 204 -0.33 18.88 5.56
N ALA A 205 0.57 17.96 5.21
CA ALA A 205 1.06 17.89 3.84
C ALA A 205 -0.03 17.54 2.82
N ALA A 206 -0.01 18.24 1.69
CA ALA A 206 -1.06 18.12 0.67
C ALA A 206 -0.53 17.86 -0.75
N THR A 207 0.77 18.07 -1.02
CA THR A 207 1.35 17.74 -2.32
C THR A 207 1.57 16.24 -2.40
N ALA A 208 0.86 15.57 -3.32
CA ALA A 208 1.01 14.13 -3.52
C ALA A 208 2.38 13.83 -4.11
N VAL A 209 3.11 12.89 -3.51
CA VAL A 209 4.48 12.52 -3.92
C VAL A 209 4.64 11.03 -4.21
N GLY A 210 3.71 10.20 -3.76
CA GLY A 210 3.73 8.77 -4.09
C GLY A 210 2.51 8.03 -3.58
N THR A 211 2.33 6.81 -4.08
CA THR A 211 1.30 5.88 -3.63
C THR A 211 1.89 4.48 -3.52
N VAL A 212 1.73 3.85 -2.36
CA VAL A 212 2.04 2.43 -2.18
C VAL A 212 0.77 1.63 -2.39
N GLN A 213 0.78 0.74 -3.37
CA GLN A 213 -0.28 -0.24 -3.58
C GLN A 213 0.02 -1.49 -2.77
N ILE A 214 -0.94 -1.87 -1.91
CA ILE A 214 -0.91 -3.10 -1.12
C ILE A 214 -1.99 -4.03 -1.66
N ILE A 215 -1.58 -5.22 -2.12
CA ILE A 215 -2.50 -6.23 -2.63
C ILE A 215 -2.36 -7.48 -1.78
N ARG A 216 -3.44 -7.83 -1.06
CA ARG A 216 -3.50 -9.02 -0.21
C ARG A 216 -4.22 -10.15 -0.93
N ALA A 217 -3.55 -11.29 -1.07
CA ALA A 217 -4.16 -12.53 -1.49
C ALA A 217 -4.19 -13.54 -0.34
N GLN A 218 -4.50 -14.80 -0.66
CA GLN A 218 -4.71 -15.85 0.34
C GLN A 218 -3.49 -16.09 1.23
N HIS A 219 -2.30 -16.33 0.65
CA HIS A 219 -1.10 -16.66 1.42
C HIS A 219 0.00 -15.60 1.36
N HIS A 220 -0.12 -14.59 0.49
CA HIS A 220 0.91 -13.55 0.33
C HIS A 220 0.30 -12.16 0.17
N THR A 221 1.13 -11.14 0.40
CA THR A 221 0.83 -9.72 0.18
C THR A 221 1.94 -9.09 -0.65
N ARG A 222 1.57 -8.30 -1.67
CA ARG A 222 2.50 -7.50 -2.49
C ARG A 222 2.41 -6.05 -2.08
N PHE A 223 3.57 -5.40 -2.02
CA PHE A 223 3.73 -3.97 -1.89
C PHE A 223 4.40 -3.44 -3.15
N ALA A 224 3.88 -2.35 -3.72
CA ALA A 224 4.48 -1.67 -4.87
C ALA A 224 4.43 -0.16 -4.67
N LEU A 225 5.51 0.54 -4.93
CA LEU A 225 5.60 2.00 -4.82
C LEU A 225 5.50 2.62 -6.21
N VAL A 226 4.53 3.51 -6.38
CA VAL A 226 4.27 4.27 -7.61
C VAL A 226 4.48 5.75 -7.30
N GLU A 227 5.31 6.41 -8.09
CA GLU A 227 5.55 7.86 -8.02
C GLU A 227 4.31 8.63 -8.52
N ALA A 228 4.08 9.83 -7.97
CA ALA A 228 2.92 10.67 -8.31
C ALA A 228 3.05 11.37 -9.68
#